data_AF-A0A369ATZ5-F1
#
_entry.id   AF-A0A369ATZ5-F1
#
_cell.length_a   1.000
_cell.length_b   1.000
_cell.length_c   1.000
_cell.angle_alpha   90.00
_cell.angle_beta   90.00
_cell.angle_gamma   90.00
#
_symmetry.space_group_name_H-M   'P 1'
#
loop_
_entity.id
_entity.type
_entity.pdbx_description
1 polymer ?
#
loop_
_entity_poly.entity_id
_entity_poly.type
_entity_poly.pdbx_seq_one_letter_code
_entity_poly.pdbx_strand_id
1 'polypeptide(L)' 'MSDKKLLKSERIRLKNDELRAKGKDPLKGWGKMIDTGLGGINKAQAGVVNNFDNKGFIADQQKEIARENDNKRHKS' A
#
# COMPACT_ATOMS: atom_id res chain seq x y z
N MET A 1 18.45 -11.41 -6.90
CA MET A 1 17.54 -11.26 -5.74
C MET A 1 18.06 -12.17 -4.65
N SER A 2 18.37 -11.69 -3.45
CA SER A 2 18.93 -12.57 -2.41
C SER A 2 17.87 -13.51 -1.86
N ASP A 3 18.22 -14.79 -1.67
CA ASP A 3 17.31 -15.88 -1.27
C ASP A 3 16.49 -15.54 -0.01
N LYS A 4 17.05 -14.72 0.89
CA LYS A 4 16.39 -14.21 2.09
C LYS A 4 15.11 -13.39 1.81
N LYS A 5 15.06 -12.68 0.67
CA LYS A 5 13.86 -11.91 0.26
C LYS A 5 12.76 -12.85 -0.26
N LEU A 6 13.13 -13.87 -1.02
CA LEU A 6 12.21 -14.88 -1.55
C LEU A 6 11.55 -15.67 -0.41
N LEU A 7 12.36 -16.11 0.56
CA LEU A 7 11.88 -16.81 1.76
C LEU A 7 10.91 -15.97 2.60
N LYS A 8 11.11 -14.65 2.67
CA LYS A 8 10.20 -13.76 3.39
C LYS A 8 8.87 -13.60 2.65
N SER A 9 8.89 -13.45 1.33
CA SER A 9 7.66 -13.34 0.54
C SER A 9 6.82 -14.61 0.61
N GLU A 10 7.44 -15.78 0.55
CA GLU A 10 6.74 -17.07 0.65
C GLU A 10 6.08 -17.24 2.00
N ARG A 11 6.77 -16.91 3.09
CA ARG A 11 6.19 -16.93 4.44
C ARG A 11 4.95 -16.03 4.56
N ILE A 12 4.97 -14.86 3.93
CA ILE A 12 3.82 -13.94 3.94
C ILE A 12 2.66 -14.53 3.13
N ARG A 13 2.93 -15.16 1.98
CA ARG A 13 1.90 -15.82 1.17
C ARG A 13 1.20 -16.92 1.95
N LEU A 14 1.96 -17.83 2.56
CA LEU A 14 1.42 -18.92 3.38
C LEU A 14 0.54 -18.39 4.52
N LYS A 15 1.03 -17.39 5.26
CA LYS A 15 0.26 -16.76 6.34
C LYS A 15 -1.04 -16.11 5.83
N ASN A 16 -1.02 -15.47 4.66
CA ASN A 16 -2.21 -14.87 4.07
C ASN A 16 -3.21 -15.93 3.62
N ASP A 17 -2.73 -17.05 3.08
CA ASP A 17 -3.57 -18.18 2.66
C ASP A 17 -4.25 -18.82 3.88
N GLU A 18 -3.53 -19.01 4.99
CA GLU A 18 -4.11 -19.46 6.27
C GLU A 18 -5.19 -18.52 6.81
N LEU A 19 -4.98 -17.20 6.70
CA LEU A 19 -5.98 -16.22 7.13
C LEU A 19 -7.26 -16.32 6.28
N ARG A 20 -7.10 -16.45 4.96
CA ARG A 20 -8.25 -16.64 4.05
C ARG A 20 -9.00 -17.94 4.33
N ALA A 21 -8.28 -19.03 4.62
CA ALA A 21 -8.90 -20.30 5.00
C ALA A 21 -9.74 -20.19 6.30
N LYS A 22 -9.35 -19.29 7.21
CA LYS A 22 -10.10 -18.97 8.45
C LYS A 22 -11.23 -17.95 8.22
N GLY A 23 -11.53 -17.59 6.97
CA GLY A 23 -12.53 -16.58 6.61
C GLY A 23 -12.12 -15.14 6.91
N LYS A 24 -10.85 -14.89 7.24
CA LYS A 24 -10.32 -13.55 7.50
C LYS A 24 -9.64 -13.03 6.26
N ASP A 25 -10.10 -11.90 5.73
CA ASP A 25 -9.39 -11.23 4.66
C ASP A 25 -8.12 -10.55 5.23
N PRO A 26 -6.91 -10.96 4.80
CA PRO A 26 -5.65 -10.38 5.28
C PRO A 26 -5.51 -8.88 4.97
N LEU A 27 -6.32 -8.33 4.07
CA LEU A 27 -6.33 -6.92 3.68
C LEU A 27 -7.50 -6.14 4.31
N LYS A 28 -8.34 -6.77 5.14
CA LYS A 28 -9.49 -6.12 5.76
C LYS A 28 -9.04 -4.93 6.63
N GLY A 29 -9.57 -3.74 6.33
CA GLY A 29 -9.24 -2.50 7.04
C GLY A 29 -8.00 -1.77 6.52
N TRP A 30 -7.25 -2.35 5.58
CA TRP A 30 -6.19 -1.65 4.86
C TRP A 30 -6.83 -0.87 3.69
N GLY A 31 -6.70 0.45 3.70
CA GLY A 31 -7.16 1.31 2.61
C GLY A 31 -6.26 1.19 1.37
N LYS A 32 -6.75 1.68 0.23
CA LYS A 32 -5.93 1.82 -0.98
C LYS A 32 -4.74 2.74 -0.69
N MET A 33 -3.52 2.26 -0.90
CA MET A 33 -2.30 3.07 -0.78
C MET A 33 -1.95 3.68 -2.14
N ILE A 34 -1.44 4.91 -2.15
CA ILE A 34 -0.95 5.56 -3.38
C ILE A 34 0.49 5.15 -3.61
N ASP A 35 0.76 4.70 -4.83
CA ASP A 35 2.12 4.47 -5.29
C ASP A 35 2.76 5.82 -5.64
N THR A 36 3.39 6.43 -4.64
CA THR A 36 4.09 7.70 -4.78
C THR A 36 5.49 7.52 -5.35
N GLY A 37 5.91 6.30 -5.71
CA GLY A 37 7.29 5.95 -6.03
C GLY A 37 8.25 6.04 -4.82
N LEU A 38 7.77 6.54 -3.68
CA LEU A 38 8.47 6.55 -2.41
C LEU A 38 8.08 5.26 -1.69
N GLY A 39 8.98 4.27 -1.68
CA GLY A 39 8.77 2.94 -1.09
C GLY A 39 8.63 2.95 0.45
N GLY A 40 7.62 3.67 0.95
CA GLY A 40 7.48 4.12 2.33
C GLY A 40 8.34 5.36 2.61
N ILE A 41 7.84 6.23 3.50
CA ILE A 41 8.57 7.38 4.05
C ILE A 41 9.97 6.97 4.55
N ASN A 42 10.13 5.70 4.96
CA ASN A 42 11.38 5.12 5.46
C ASN A 42 12.45 4.81 4.39
N LYS A 43 12.13 4.90 3.09
CA LYS A 43 13.10 4.71 2.00
C LYS A 43 13.12 5.89 1.03
N ALA A 44 12.83 7.08 1.53
CA ALA A 44 13.13 8.30 0.81
C ALA A 44 14.66 8.47 0.70
N GLN A 45 15.33 7.68 -0.13
CA GLN A 45 16.47 8.19 -0.86
C GLN A 45 15.92 9.32 -1.73
N ALA A 46 16.05 10.55 -1.22
CA ALA A 46 15.61 11.82 -1.79
C ALA A 46 16.32 12.19 -3.12
N GLY A 47 16.78 11.21 -3.89
CA GLY A 47 17.58 11.42 -5.11
C GLY A 47 16.86 11.10 -6.41
N VAL A 48 15.87 10.22 -6.43
CA VAL A 48 15.26 9.74 -7.69
C VAL A 48 13.87 10.33 -7.95
N VAL A 49 13.08 10.58 -6.90
CA VAL A 49 11.72 11.13 -7.02
C VAL A 49 11.72 12.67 -7.23
N ASN A 50 12.87 13.32 -7.01
CA ASN A 50 13.00 14.77 -7.08
C ASN A 50 13.21 15.35 -8.49
N ASN A 51 13.24 14.51 -9.54
CA ASN A 51 13.41 15.00 -10.92
C ASN A 51 12.11 15.53 -11.56
N PHE A 52 10.94 15.26 -10.95
CA PHE A 52 9.64 15.73 -11.43
C PHE A 52 8.79 16.22 -10.25
N ASP A 53 8.20 17.41 -10.36
CA ASP A 53 7.29 17.95 -9.33
C ASP A 53 5.90 17.28 -9.40
N ASN A 54 5.82 16.07 -8.85
CA ASN A 54 4.58 15.28 -8.81
C ASN A 54 3.81 15.47 -7.49
N LYS A 55 4.19 16.46 -6.66
CA LYS A 55 3.61 16.64 -5.32
C LYS A 55 2.12 16.95 -5.36
N GLY A 56 1.70 17.84 -6.27
CA GLY A 56 0.30 18.20 -6.45
C GLY A 56 -0.55 16.99 -6.85
N PHE A 57 -0.08 16.23 -7.85
CA PHE A 57 -0.74 15.01 -8.32
C PHE A 57 -0.91 13.97 -7.21
N ILE A 58 0.15 13.70 -6.44
CA ILE A 58 0.09 12.77 -5.30
C ILE A 58 -0.91 13.25 -4.25
N ALA A 59 -0.91 14.55 -3.93
CA ALA A 59 -1.83 15.12 -2.95
C ALA A 59 -3.29 14.99 -3.38
N ASP A 60 -3.59 15.18 -4.67
CA ASP A 60 -4.95 15.07 -5.18
C ASP A 60 -5.43 13.62 -5.21
N GLN A 61 -4.56 12.67 -5.57
CA GLN A 61 -4.86 11.24 -5.41
C GLN A 61 -5.16 10.88 -3.95
N GLN A 62 -4.40 11.43 -2.98
CA GLN A 62 -4.62 11.18 -1.55
C GLN A 62 -6.00 11.66 -1.11
N LYS A 63 -6.40 12.86 -1.55
CA LYS A 63 -7.72 13.41 -1.27
C LYS A 63 -8.84 12.59 -1.90
N GLU A 64 -8.65 12.10 -3.12
CA GLU A 64 -9.65 11.27 -3.80
C GLU A 64 -9.89 9.95 -3.06
N ILE A 65 -8.82 9.26 -2.65
CA ILE A 65 -8.93 8.03 -1.87
C ILE A 65 -9.58 8.27 -0.52
N ALA A 66 -9.24 9.36 0.18
CA ALA A 66 -9.89 9.74 1.43
C ALA A 66 -11.40 9.90 1.23
N ARG A 67 -11.80 10.63 0.18
CA ARG A 67 -13.21 10.83 -0.17
C ARG A 67 -13.92 9.54 -0.54
N GLU A 68 -13.27 8.64 -1.29
CA GLU A 68 -13.81 7.32 -1.62
C GLU A 68 -14.04 6.47 -0.35
N ASN A 69 -13.10 6.51 0.59
CA ASN A 69 -13.20 5.79 1.86
C ASN A 69 -14.33 6.34 2.74
N ASP A 70 -14.49 7.66 2.81
CA ASP A 70 -15.58 8.30 3.56
C ASP A 70 -16.94 7.95 2.94
N ASN A 71 -17.05 7.99 1.60
CA ASN A 71 -18.25 7.55 0.89
C ASN A 71 -18.60 6.08 1.18
N LYS A 72 -17.61 5.17 1.23
CA LYS A 72 -17.83 3.77 1.59
C LYS A 72 -18.30 3.61 3.05
N ARG A 73 -17.82 4.45 3.96
CA ARG A 73 -18.24 4.45 5.37
C ARG A 73 -19.67 4.95 5.55
N HIS A 74 -20.10 5.96 4.78
CA HIS A 74 -21.43 6.56 4.90
C HIS A 74 -22.52 5.88 4.06
N LYS A 75 -22.16 4.97 3.14
CA LYS A 75 -23.11 4.15 2.35
C LYS A 75 -23.37 2.75 2.96
N SER A 76 -22.63 2.37 4.00
CA SER A 76 -22.83 1.13 4.77
C SER A 76 -23.78 1.37 5.95
#